data_AF-A0A3A4WE41-F1
#
_entry.id   AF-A0A3A4WE41-F1
#
_cell.length_a   1.000
_cell.length_b   1.000
_cell.length_c   1.000
_cell.angle_alpha   90.00
_cell.angle_beta   90.00
_cell.angle_gamma   90.00
#
_symmetry.space_group_name_H-M   'P 1'
#
loop_
_entity.id
_entity.type
_entity.pdbx_description
1 polymer ?
#
loop_
_entity_poly.entity_id
_entity_poly.type
_entity_poly.pdbx_seq_one_letter_code
_entity_poly.pdbx_strand_id
1 'polypeptide(L)'
;MRLGSDKGFTLIELMIVVLILGALVTLAIPVYSNIRTRVQERACWSNERSLDGAIQSYAAGHGGRYPTDKDEALTCLIPEYIQRVPSCPAGGDYDVIPGAHPAMRFTCSVHGVY
;
A
#
# COMPACT_ATOMS: atom_id res chain seq x y z
N MET A 1 -15.21 37.05 44.93
CA MET A 1 -14.46 35.77 44.88
C MET A 1 -13.44 35.90 43.75
N ARG A 2 -12.18 36.24 44.06
CA ARG A 2 -11.11 36.37 43.07
C ARG A 2 -10.18 35.17 43.21
N LEU A 3 -10.32 34.20 42.32
CA LEU A 3 -9.35 33.14 42.08
C LEU A 3 -8.90 33.29 40.64
N GLY A 4 -7.59 33.46 40.44
CA GLY A 4 -7.00 33.51 39.11
C GLY A 4 -5.79 34.42 39.06
N SER A 5 -4.64 33.93 39.51
CA SER A 5 -3.35 34.48 39.10
C SER A 5 -3.10 33.96 37.68
N ASP A 6 -3.40 34.79 36.68
CA ASP A 6 -3.03 34.50 35.30
C ASP A 6 -1.51 34.62 35.17
N LYS A 7 -0.81 33.49 35.35
CA LYS A 7 0.61 33.35 35.05
C LYS A 7 0.77 33.27 33.54
N GLY A 8 1.31 34.33 32.93
CA GLY A 8 1.70 34.32 31.52
C GLY A 8 2.86 33.37 31.26
N PHE A 9 2.83 32.68 30.12
CA PHE A 9 3.91 31.83 29.64
C PHE A 9 5.19 32.67 29.46
N THR A 10 6.35 32.16 29.87
CA THR A 10 7.61 32.90 29.68
C THR A 10 8.13 32.71 28.25
N LEU A 11 8.76 33.73 27.67
CA LEU A 11 9.36 33.62 26.33
C LEU A 11 10.41 32.51 26.26
N ILE A 12 11.17 32.32 27.34
CA ILE A 12 12.22 31.28 27.41
C ILE A 12 11.62 29.86 27.41
N GLU A 13 10.46 29.67 28.02
CA GLU A 13 9.78 28.39 28.07
C GLU A 13 9.28 27.99 26.69
N LEU A 14 8.76 28.94 25.90
CA LEU A 14 8.41 28.70 24.51
C LEU A 14 9.66 28.40 23.65
N MET A 15 10.79 29.08 23.89
CA MET A 15 12.04 28.86 23.14
C MET A 15 12.60 27.44 23.32
N ILE A 16 12.61 26.93 24.56
CA ILE A 16 13.10 25.58 24.83
C ILE A 16 12.17 24.53 24.19
N VAL A 17 10.85 24.77 24.20
CA VAL A 17 9.88 23.87 23.57
C VAL A 17 10.12 23.76 22.07
N VAL A 18 10.25 24.88 21.34
CA VAL A 18 10.49 24.82 19.89
C VAL A 18 11.86 24.23 19.54
N LEU A 19 12.87 24.42 20.41
CA LEU A 19 14.19 23.80 20.25
C LEU A 19 14.09 22.27 20.35
N ILE A 20 13.39 21.74 21.34
CA ILE A 20 13.21 20.29 21.51
C ILE A 20 12.33 19.73 20.38
N LEU A 21 11.24 20.41 20.01
CA LEU A 21 10.40 19.99 18.89
C LEU A 21 11.16 19.93 17.57
N GLY A 22 12.02 20.92 17.30
CA GLY A 22 12.89 20.93 16.13
C GLY A 22 13.80 19.70 16.08
N ALA A 23 14.47 19.38 17.19
CA ALA A 23 15.34 18.20 17.28
C ALA A 23 14.58 16.89 17.03
N LEU A 24 13.37 16.74 17.57
CA LEU A 24 12.54 15.55 17.37
C LEU A 24 12.10 15.39 15.91
N VAL A 25 11.69 16.48 15.25
CA VAL A 25 11.24 16.44 13.84
C VAL A 25 12.37 16.00 12.91
N THR A 26 13.60 16.47 13.13
CA THR A 26 14.76 16.07 12.32
C THR A 26 14.99 14.56 12.33
N LEU A 27 14.82 13.90 13.48
CA LEU A 27 14.94 12.44 13.59
C LEU A 27 13.73 11.70 12.99
N ALA A 28 12.53 12.29 13.10
CA ALA A 28 11.30 11.66 12.66
C ALA A 28 11.15 11.56 11.13
N ILE A 29 11.58 12.57 10.38
CA ILE A 29 11.42 12.64 8.90
C ILE A 29 12.00 11.41 8.17
N PRO A 30 13.28 11.03 8.34
CA PRO A 30 13.86 9.90 7.59
C PRO A 30 13.28 8.55 8.02
N VAL A 31 12.86 8.42 9.28
CA VAL A 31 12.18 7.20 9.76
C VAL A 31 10.82 7.08 9.10
N TYR A 32 10.06 8.18 9.05
CA TYR A 32 8.73 8.21 8.47
C TYR A 32 8.71 7.90 6.97
N SER A 33 9.66 8.46 6.21
CA SER A 33 9.75 8.18 4.76
C SER A 33 10.01 6.70 4.49
N ASN A 34 10.98 6.10 5.19
CA ASN A 34 11.31 4.67 5.05
C ASN A 34 10.13 3.76 5.41
N ILE A 35 9.37 4.08 6.47
CA ILE A 35 8.18 3.32 6.86
C ILE A 35 7.13 3.41 5.77
N ARG A 36 6.87 4.60 5.21
CA ARG A 36 5.90 4.77 4.11
C ARG A 36 6.24 3.88 2.92
N THR A 37 7.49 3.86 2.47
CA THR A 37 7.91 3.04 1.33
C THR A 37 7.68 1.55 1.58
N ARG A 38 8.04 1.06 2.77
CA ARG A 38 7.81 -0.35 3.15
C ARG A 38 6.33 -0.70 3.29
N VAL A 39 5.50 0.24 3.76
CA VAL A 39 4.05 0.04 3.84
C VAL A 39 3.45 -0.03 2.44
N GLN A 40 3.89 0.83 1.52
CA GLN A 40 3.44 0.79 0.11
C GLN A 40 3.82 -0.52 -0.57
N GLU A 41 5.05 -0.99 -0.37
CA GLU A 41 5.54 -2.28 -0.89
C GLU A 41 4.71 -3.46 -0.34
N ARG A 42 4.52 -3.53 0.99
CA ARG A 42 3.72 -4.61 1.60
C ARG A 42 2.26 -4.59 1.17
N ALA A 43 1.68 -3.40 1.04
CA ALA A 43 0.31 -3.26 0.53
C ALA A 43 0.23 -3.68 -0.94
N CYS A 44 1.26 -3.38 -1.75
CA CYS A 44 1.37 -3.86 -3.12
C CYS A 44 1.37 -5.39 -3.21
N TRP A 45 2.20 -6.06 -2.41
CA TRP A 45 2.24 -7.52 -2.37
C TRP A 45 0.93 -8.14 -1.85
N SER A 46 0.26 -7.49 -0.90
CA SER A 46 -1.05 -7.92 -0.43
C SER A 46 -2.11 -7.85 -1.54
N ASN A 47 -2.04 -6.82 -2.40
CA ASN A 47 -2.91 -6.69 -3.56
C ASN A 47 -2.62 -7.79 -4.60
N GLU A 48 -1.34 -8.05 -4.90
CA GLU A 48 -0.93 -9.12 -5.83
C GLU A 48 -1.40 -10.50 -5.34
N ARG A 49 -1.29 -10.78 -4.04
CA ARG A 49 -1.83 -12.02 -3.44
C ARG A 49 -3.36 -12.10 -3.54
N SER A 50 -4.06 -10.98 -3.42
CA SER A 50 -5.51 -10.95 -3.57
C SER A 50 -5.92 -11.24 -5.02
N LEU A 51 -5.16 -10.72 -5.99
CA LEU A 51 -5.35 -10.99 -7.41
C LEU A 51 -5.04 -12.46 -7.75
N ASP A 52 -3.95 -13.02 -7.21
CA ASP A 52 -3.60 -14.43 -7.36
C ASP A 52 -4.69 -15.34 -6.77
N GLY A 53 -5.21 -15.03 -5.58
CA GLY A 53 -6.34 -15.74 -4.98
C GLY A 53 -7.62 -15.70 -5.83
N ALA A 54 -7.90 -14.56 -6.48
CA ALA A 54 -9.03 -14.44 -7.39
C ALA A 54 -8.86 -15.35 -8.63
N ILE A 55 -7.66 -15.39 -9.21
CA ILE A 55 -7.35 -16.28 -10.33
C ILE A 55 -7.46 -17.75 -9.94
N GLN A 56 -6.90 -18.13 -8.80
CA GLN A 56 -6.99 -19.52 -8.32
C GLN A 56 -8.44 -19.94 -8.10
N SER A 57 -9.27 -19.02 -7.60
CA SER A 57 -10.71 -19.26 -7.43
C SER A 57 -11.43 -19.44 -8.78
N TYR A 58 -11.09 -18.61 -9.78
CA TYR A 58 -11.62 -18.75 -11.14
C TYR A 58 -11.21 -20.10 -11.77
N ALA A 59 -9.93 -20.45 -11.69
CA ALA A 59 -9.41 -21.71 -12.22
C ALA A 59 -10.06 -22.93 -11.56
N ALA A 60 -10.31 -22.87 -10.24
CA ALA A 60 -11.02 -23.92 -9.53
C ALA A 60 -12.47 -24.12 -10.04
N GLY A 61 -13.16 -23.04 -10.39
CA GLY A 61 -14.50 -23.09 -10.99
C GLY A 61 -14.54 -23.51 -12.47
N HIS A 62 -13.44 -23.31 -13.20
CA HIS A 62 -13.39 -23.47 -14.66
C HIS A 62 -12.47 -24.61 -15.12
N GLY A 63 -12.40 -25.70 -14.36
CA GLY A 63 -11.68 -26.91 -14.76
C GLY A 63 -10.16 -26.75 -14.86
N GLY A 64 -9.57 -25.86 -14.08
CA GLY A 64 -8.14 -25.57 -14.06
C GLY A 64 -7.68 -24.64 -15.18
N ARG A 65 -8.61 -23.98 -15.89
CA ARG A 65 -8.27 -22.98 -16.91
C ARG A 65 -7.90 -21.66 -16.26
N TYR A 66 -6.70 -21.17 -16.57
CA TYR A 66 -6.23 -19.85 -16.18
C TYR A 66 -6.47 -18.87 -17.34
N PRO A 67 -6.75 -17.58 -17.04
CA PRO A 67 -6.70 -16.55 -18.07
C PRO A 67 -5.28 -16.50 -18.67
N THR A 68 -5.18 -16.10 -19.93
CA THR A 68 -3.90 -16.08 -20.68
C THR A 68 -3.33 -14.68 -20.87
N ASP A 69 -4.18 -13.67 -20.78
CA ASP A 69 -3.79 -12.26 -20.87
C ASP A 69 -4.57 -11.39 -19.87
N LYS A 70 -4.15 -10.12 -19.75
CA LYS A 70 -4.71 -9.15 -18.81
C LYS A 70 -6.17 -8.80 -19.13
N ASP A 71 -6.55 -8.72 -20.40
CA ASP A 71 -7.90 -8.32 -20.81
C ASP A 71 -8.90 -9.45 -20.54
N GLU A 72 -8.49 -10.69 -20.79
CA GLU A 72 -9.22 -11.89 -20.39
C GLU A 72 -9.36 -11.95 -18.85
N ALA A 73 -8.28 -11.71 -18.11
CA ALA A 73 -8.33 -11.67 -16.66
C ALA A 73 -9.31 -10.62 -16.13
N LEU A 74 -9.32 -9.40 -16.68
CA LEU A 74 -10.26 -8.34 -16.29
C LEU A 74 -11.71 -8.74 -16.53
N THR A 75 -11.99 -9.38 -17.67
CA THR A 75 -13.35 -9.74 -18.07
C THR A 75 -13.89 -10.94 -17.29
N CYS A 76 -13.04 -11.90 -16.94
CA CYS A 76 -13.43 -13.12 -16.23
C CYS A 76 -13.40 -12.98 -14.70
N LEU A 77 -12.52 -12.14 -14.14
CA LEU A 77 -12.37 -12.01 -12.69
C LEU A 77 -13.33 -10.98 -12.09
N ILE A 78 -13.69 -9.94 -12.84
CA ILE A 78 -14.54 -8.85 -12.37
C ILE A 78 -15.95 -9.01 -12.94
N PRO A 79 -17.02 -8.88 -12.14
CA PRO A 79 -17.02 -8.61 -10.69
C PRO A 79 -17.06 -9.88 -9.81
N GLU A 80 -17.01 -11.07 -10.42
CA GLU A 80 -17.36 -12.33 -9.75
C GLU A 80 -16.33 -12.80 -8.70
N TYR A 81 -15.04 -12.71 -9.00
CA TYR A 81 -13.95 -13.18 -8.13
C TYR A 81 -13.22 -12.03 -7.41
N ILE A 82 -13.27 -10.82 -7.99
CA ILE A 82 -12.78 -9.59 -7.37
C ILE A 82 -13.66 -8.39 -7.76
N GLN A 83 -13.93 -7.50 -6.81
CA GLN A 83 -14.82 -6.35 -7.06
C GLN A 83 -14.24 -5.32 -8.03
N ARG A 84 -12.92 -5.12 -7.98
CA ARG A 84 -12.17 -4.22 -8.85
C ARG A 84 -10.69 -4.55 -8.77
N VAL A 85 -9.92 -4.14 -9.79
CA VAL A 85 -8.46 -4.19 -9.70
C VAL A 85 -7.98 -3.22 -8.62
N PRO A 86 -7.20 -3.67 -7.63
CA PRO A 86 -6.59 -2.78 -6.66
C PRO A 86 -5.55 -1.88 -7.34
N SER A 87 -5.42 -0.65 -6.88
CA SER A 87 -4.34 0.26 -7.32
C SER A 87 -3.14 0.13 -6.40
N CYS A 88 -1.92 0.15 -6.95
CA CYS A 88 -0.72 0.18 -6.12
C CYS A 88 -0.65 1.50 -5.32
N PRO A 89 -0.40 1.47 -4.00
CA PRO A 89 -0.29 2.69 -3.19
C PRO A 89 0.88 3.61 -3.54
N ALA A 90 1.83 3.13 -4.36
CA ALA A 90 2.92 3.92 -4.91
C ALA A 90 2.61 4.45 -6.34
N GLY A 91 1.40 4.21 -6.86
CA GLY A 91 0.99 4.66 -8.20
C GLY A 91 1.39 3.73 -9.35
N GLY A 92 1.82 2.50 -9.05
CA GLY A 92 2.09 1.48 -10.07
C GLY A 92 0.83 0.77 -10.58
N ASP A 93 0.97 0.18 -11.77
CA ASP A 93 -0.04 -0.67 -12.38
C ASP A 93 0.32 -2.14 -12.18
N TYR A 94 -0.70 -2.99 -12.13
CA TYR A 94 -0.54 -4.44 -12.14
C TYR A 94 -0.65 -4.96 -13.57
N ASP A 95 0.30 -5.82 -13.93
CA ASP A 95 0.31 -6.55 -15.19
C ASP A 95 0.54 -8.03 -14.95
N VAL A 96 0.23 -8.85 -15.95
CA VAL A 96 0.45 -10.29 -15.90
C VAL A 96 1.77 -10.62 -16.57
N ILE A 97 2.56 -11.48 -15.95
CA ILE A 97 3.78 -12.02 -16.55
C ILE A 97 3.37 -13.09 -17.59
N PRO A 98 3.65 -12.88 -18.90
CA PRO A 98 3.31 -13.84 -19.92
C PRO A 98 4.05 -15.17 -19.70
N GLY A 99 3.37 -16.30 -19.90
CA GLY A 99 3.99 -17.63 -19.78
C GLY A 99 4.17 -18.14 -18.35
N ALA A 100 3.64 -17.45 -17.34
CA ALA A 100 3.50 -17.98 -15.99
C ALA A 100 2.36 -19.03 -15.96
N HIS A 101 2.58 -20.20 -16.57
CA HIS A 101 1.72 -21.37 -16.43
C HIS A 101 2.42 -22.42 -15.56
N PRO A 102 1.74 -23.08 -14.61
CA PRO A 102 0.29 -23.10 -14.41
C PRO A 102 -0.28 -21.99 -13.50
N ALA A 103 0.54 -21.11 -12.91
CA ALA A 103 0.06 -20.05 -12.02
C ALA A 103 0.34 -18.67 -12.62
N MET A 104 -0.70 -18.00 -13.10
CA MET A 104 -0.63 -16.64 -13.64
C MET A 104 -0.11 -15.72 -12.53
N ARG A 105 1.10 -15.15 -12.71
CA ARG A 105 1.71 -14.25 -11.73
C ARG A 105 1.50 -12.80 -12.13
N PHE A 106 1.15 -11.98 -11.14
CA PHE A 106 1.07 -10.54 -11.29
C PHE A 106 2.43 -9.89 -11.00
N THR A 107 2.71 -8.80 -11.70
CA THR A 107 3.85 -7.92 -11.45
C THR A 107 3.34 -6.48 -11.29
N CYS A 108 3.92 -5.74 -10.37
CA CYS A 108 3.73 -4.31 -10.25
C CYS A 108 4.83 -3.55 -11.01
N SER A 109 4.47 -2.52 -11.78
CA SER A 109 5.46 -1.67 -12.47
C SER A 109 6.44 -0.95 -11.53
N VAL A 110 6.09 -0.77 -10.25
CA VAL A 110 6.90 -0.06 -9.26
C VAL A 110 7.68 -1.01 -8.34
N HIS A 111 7.03 -2.04 -7.82
CA HIS A 111 7.63 -2.95 -6.82
C HIS A 111 8.05 -4.31 -7.41
N GLY A 112 7.79 -4.55 -8.69
CA GLY A 112 8.06 -5.83 -9.33
C GLY A 112 7.10 -6.93 -8.88
N VAL A 113 7.61 -8.15 -8.82
CA VAL A 113 6.85 -9.35 -8.46
C VAL A 113 7.05 -9.62 -6.97
N TYR A 114 5.97 -9.95 -6.26
CA TYR A 114 6.05 -10.47 -4.90
C TYR A 114 6.66 -11.88 -4.79
#